data_AF-A0A812UKB4-F1
#
_entry.id   AF-A0A812UKB4-F1
#
_cell.length_a   1.000
_cell.length_b   1.000
_cell.length_c   1.000
_cell.angle_alpha   90.00
_cell.angle_beta   90.00
_cell.angle_gamma   90.00
#
_symmetry.space_group_name_H-M   'P 1'
#
loop_
_entity.id
_entity.type
_entity.pdbx_description
1 polymer ?
#
loop_
_entity_poly.entity_id
_entity_poly.type
_entity_poly.pdbx_seq_one_letter_code
_entity_poly.pdbx_strand_id
1 'polypeptide(L)'
;VATTAWMGLAFVVPQLPRTDVWYVVYHIVLLAYLHPTNSSLDTSLRLVLVMFSLLRLPAILTVERLSLVVLCNVPFIAVMAVRVGFERIDTQFGGRTLVITLEVVHLVVLIVAALVLKEYLMGKVEQDMEKNNAVTQLNAASSLLQLTCDAVVELDSNLRLTKHSRELAAMLLRDSSDRPATSLEGTLFTDLMPKVDVPHALTRLTDFRSTATSGSQSRGQAHTLQSLTAHAFHTRLVDSCSTKLQTE
;
A
#
# COMPACT_ATOMS: atom_id res chain seq x y z
N VAL A 1 24.06 -12.83 -14.73
CA VAL A 1 23.32 -12.44 -15.96
C VAL A 1 21.97 -13.14 -16.05
N ALA A 2 21.90 -14.48 -16.03
CA ALA A 2 20.60 -15.19 -16.06
C ALA A 2 19.70 -14.90 -14.84
N THR A 3 20.29 -14.75 -13.66
CA THR A 3 19.59 -14.51 -12.38
C THR A 3 19.06 -13.07 -12.27
N THR A 4 19.87 -12.10 -12.71
CA THR A 4 19.47 -10.69 -12.83
C THR A 4 18.45 -10.47 -13.94
N ALA A 5 18.54 -11.22 -15.05
CA ALA A 5 17.53 -11.22 -16.11
C ALA A 5 16.21 -11.84 -15.64
N TRP A 6 16.25 -12.92 -14.83
CA TRP A 6 15.08 -13.53 -14.24
C TRP A 6 14.39 -12.62 -13.21
N MET A 7 15.17 -11.99 -12.31
CA MET A 7 14.62 -10.98 -11.39
C MET A 7 14.03 -9.79 -12.16
N GLY A 8 14.69 -9.31 -13.21
CA GLY A 8 14.14 -8.27 -14.09
C GLY A 8 12.84 -8.70 -14.75
N LEU A 9 12.75 -9.92 -15.28
CA LEU A 9 11.53 -10.48 -15.88
C LEU A 9 10.41 -10.68 -14.86
N ALA A 10 10.72 -11.13 -13.65
CA ALA A 10 9.75 -11.30 -12.58
C ALA A 10 9.18 -9.97 -12.07
N PHE A 11 9.96 -8.89 -12.12
CA PHE A 11 9.49 -7.53 -11.80
C PHE A 11 8.73 -6.87 -12.96
N VAL A 12 9.02 -7.24 -14.21
CA VAL A 12 8.45 -6.60 -15.42
C VAL A 12 7.18 -7.29 -15.93
N VAL A 13 6.93 -8.55 -15.56
CA VAL A 13 5.75 -9.31 -16.01
C VAL A 13 4.80 -9.62 -14.85
N PRO A 14 4.04 -8.62 -14.35
CA PRO A 14 2.92 -8.90 -13.47
C PRO A 14 1.74 -9.41 -14.32
N GLN A 15 0.99 -10.38 -13.79
CA GLN A 15 -0.36 -10.78 -14.23
C GLN A 15 -0.51 -11.92 -15.26
N LEU A 16 0.22 -13.03 -15.12
CA LEU A 16 -0.23 -14.29 -15.72
C LEU A 16 -0.42 -15.35 -14.62
N PRO A 17 -1.50 -16.16 -14.65
CA PRO A 17 -1.70 -17.34 -13.79
C PRO A 17 -0.68 -18.49 -14.06
N ARG A 18 0.49 -18.16 -14.61
CA ARG A 18 1.59 -19.05 -15.00
C ARG A 18 2.83 -18.88 -14.11
N THR A 19 2.79 -18.06 -13.07
CA THR A 19 3.92 -17.85 -12.14
C THR A 19 4.33 -19.15 -11.44
N ASP A 20 3.35 -19.97 -11.03
CA ASP A 20 3.58 -21.29 -10.44
C ASP A 20 4.38 -22.22 -11.38
N VAL A 21 4.07 -22.23 -12.67
CA VAL A 21 4.78 -23.06 -13.67
C VAL A 21 6.22 -22.60 -13.81
N TRP A 22 6.46 -21.29 -13.88
CA TRP A 22 7.81 -20.75 -13.94
C TRP A 22 8.63 -21.04 -12.70
N TYR A 23 8.01 -20.99 -11.52
CA TYR A 23 8.65 -21.38 -10.27
C TYR A 23 9.10 -22.85 -10.28
N VAL A 24 8.23 -23.75 -10.75
CA VAL A 24 8.56 -25.17 -10.88
C VAL A 24 9.68 -25.40 -11.89
N VAL A 25 9.58 -24.81 -13.09
CA VAL A 25 10.61 -24.91 -14.14
C VAL A 25 11.95 -24.39 -13.62
N TYR A 26 11.95 -23.26 -12.92
CA TYR A 26 13.13 -22.69 -12.30
C TYR A 26 13.76 -23.66 -11.28
N HIS A 27 12.97 -24.27 -10.41
CA HIS A 27 13.46 -25.26 -9.44
C HIS A 27 13.99 -26.52 -10.11
N ILE A 28 13.38 -26.98 -11.21
CA ILE A 28 13.88 -28.12 -12.00
C ILE A 28 15.26 -27.80 -12.58
N VAL A 29 15.47 -26.60 -13.12
CA VAL A 29 16.78 -26.17 -13.64
C VAL A 29 17.84 -26.13 -12.54
N LEU A 30 17.50 -25.58 -11.37
CA LEU A 30 18.40 -25.58 -10.21
C LEU A 30 18.72 -27.01 -9.72
N LEU A 31 17.71 -27.88 -9.70
CA LEU A 31 17.88 -29.28 -9.30
C LEU A 31 18.76 -30.04 -10.29
N ALA A 32 18.58 -29.80 -11.59
CA ALA A 32 19.42 -30.36 -12.64
C ALA A 32 20.87 -29.89 -12.51
N TYR A 33 21.11 -28.64 -12.12
CA TYR A 33 22.47 -28.13 -11.85
C TYR A 33 23.14 -28.84 -10.67
N LEU A 34 22.38 -29.12 -9.60
CA LEU A 34 22.88 -29.84 -8.42
C LEU A 34 23.01 -31.36 -8.61
N HIS A 35 22.58 -31.89 -9.74
CA HIS A 35 22.70 -33.30 -10.06
C HIS A 35 24.17 -33.75 -10.00
N PRO A 36 24.49 -34.93 -9.42
CA PRO A 36 25.88 -35.38 -9.22
C PRO A 36 26.70 -35.51 -10.51
N THR A 37 26.08 -35.59 -11.68
CA THR A 37 26.80 -35.60 -12.98
C THR A 37 27.35 -34.24 -13.38
N ASN A 38 26.78 -33.15 -12.85
CA ASN A 38 27.01 -31.79 -13.35
C ASN A 38 27.94 -30.96 -12.45
N SER A 39 28.05 -31.29 -11.17
CA SER A 39 28.87 -30.54 -10.21
C SER A 39 29.50 -31.46 -9.18
N SER A 40 30.71 -31.14 -8.70
CA SER A 40 31.34 -31.84 -7.58
C SER A 40 30.74 -31.39 -6.25
N LEU A 41 30.73 -32.27 -5.23
CA LEU A 41 30.08 -31.98 -3.94
C LEU A 41 30.65 -30.72 -3.26
N ASP A 42 31.97 -30.52 -3.26
CA ASP A 42 32.58 -29.32 -2.64
C ASP A 42 32.09 -28.04 -3.33
N THR A 43 32.00 -28.04 -4.66
CA THR A 43 31.46 -26.91 -5.42
C THR A 43 29.98 -26.71 -5.09
N SER A 44 29.19 -27.78 -5.02
CA SER A 44 27.77 -27.71 -4.70
C SER A 44 27.51 -27.20 -3.28
N LEU A 45 28.31 -27.58 -2.29
CA LEU A 45 28.18 -27.09 -0.91
C LEU A 45 28.43 -25.59 -0.82
N ARG A 46 29.47 -25.07 -1.48
CA ARG A 46 29.75 -23.63 -1.54
C ARG A 46 28.65 -22.87 -2.26
N LEU A 47 28.13 -23.45 -3.35
CA LEU A 47 27.05 -22.84 -4.13
C LEU A 47 25.69 -22.96 -3.45
N VAL A 48 25.48 -23.90 -2.52
CA VAL A 48 24.17 -24.11 -1.88
C VAL A 48 23.70 -22.87 -1.14
N LEU A 49 24.60 -22.19 -0.42
CA LEU A 49 24.28 -20.95 0.30
C LEU A 49 23.98 -19.80 -0.67
N VAL A 50 24.76 -19.70 -1.76
CA VAL A 50 24.57 -18.68 -2.81
C VAL A 50 23.25 -18.91 -3.54
N MET A 51 22.94 -20.15 -3.90
CA MET A 51 21.69 -20.55 -4.53
C MET A 51 20.51 -20.36 -3.57
N PHE A 52 20.68 -20.67 -2.30
CA PHE A 52 19.64 -20.43 -1.31
C PHE A 52 19.28 -18.94 -1.20
N SER A 53 20.30 -18.11 -0.94
CA SER A 53 20.11 -16.68 -0.68
C SER A 53 19.71 -15.89 -1.92
N LEU A 54 20.31 -16.16 -3.09
CA LEU A 54 20.08 -15.36 -4.30
C LEU A 54 18.99 -15.92 -5.21
N LEU A 55 18.70 -17.23 -5.13
CA LEU A 55 17.84 -17.91 -6.09
C LEU A 55 16.56 -18.43 -5.44
N ARG A 56 16.68 -19.28 -4.40
CA ARG A 56 15.52 -19.92 -3.77
C ARG A 56 14.70 -18.95 -2.93
N LEU A 57 15.35 -18.11 -2.13
CA LEU A 57 14.67 -17.18 -1.22
C LEU A 57 13.87 -16.10 -1.98
N PRO A 58 14.42 -15.42 -3.00
CA PRO A 58 13.65 -14.45 -3.79
C PRO A 58 12.54 -15.12 -4.61
N ALA A 59 12.71 -16.36 -5.04
CA ALA A 59 11.69 -17.07 -5.82
C ALA A 59 10.39 -17.29 -5.02
N ILE A 60 10.42 -17.29 -3.68
CA ILE A 60 9.21 -17.34 -2.85
C ILE A 60 8.24 -16.21 -3.18
N LEU A 61 8.74 -15.04 -3.56
CA LEU A 61 7.92 -13.87 -3.91
C LEU A 61 6.94 -14.14 -5.07
N THR A 62 7.21 -15.17 -5.87
CA THR A 62 6.43 -15.50 -7.07
C THR A 62 5.34 -16.55 -6.84
N VAL A 63 5.32 -17.21 -5.67
CA VAL A 63 4.45 -18.37 -5.42
C VAL A 63 3.29 -18.00 -4.52
N GLU A 64 2.07 -18.34 -4.95
CA GLU A 64 0.87 -18.13 -4.15
C GLU A 64 0.57 -19.32 -3.23
N ARG A 65 0.96 -20.53 -3.65
CA ARG A 65 0.63 -21.79 -2.98
C ARG A 65 1.78 -22.30 -2.12
N LEU A 66 1.59 -22.30 -0.80
CA LEU A 66 2.59 -22.83 0.14
C LEU A 66 2.96 -24.30 -0.14
N SER A 67 2.01 -25.11 -0.63
CA SER A 67 2.26 -26.51 -0.99
C SER A 67 3.30 -26.66 -2.10
N LEU A 68 3.38 -25.71 -3.04
CA LEU A 68 4.41 -25.72 -4.09
C LEU A 68 5.79 -25.41 -3.53
N VAL A 69 5.89 -24.52 -2.55
CA VAL A 69 7.17 -24.25 -1.86
C VAL A 69 7.69 -25.53 -1.22
N VAL A 70 6.85 -26.29 -0.52
CA VAL A 70 7.26 -27.57 0.07
C VAL A 70 7.62 -28.59 -1.01
N LEU A 71 6.74 -28.79 -1.99
CA LEU A 71 6.90 -29.80 -3.04
C LEU A 71 8.15 -29.57 -3.90
N CYS A 72 8.49 -28.33 -4.22
CA CYS A 72 9.67 -28.00 -5.02
C CYS A 72 10.98 -28.05 -4.22
N ASN A 73 10.94 -27.91 -2.90
CA ASN A 73 12.15 -27.89 -2.08
C ASN A 73 12.51 -29.27 -1.47
N VAL A 74 11.54 -30.18 -1.31
CA VAL A 74 11.81 -31.58 -0.88
C VAL A 74 12.80 -32.34 -1.80
N PRO A 75 12.73 -32.22 -3.14
CA PRO A 75 13.69 -32.85 -4.05
C PRO A 75 15.14 -32.43 -3.80
N PHE A 76 15.40 -31.21 -3.32
CA PHE A 76 16.76 -30.76 -2.99
C PHE A 76 17.33 -31.55 -1.82
N ILE A 77 16.52 -31.82 -0.78
CA ILE A 77 16.91 -32.67 0.34
C ILE A 77 17.21 -34.09 -0.15
N ALA A 78 16.35 -34.63 -1.02
CA ALA A 78 16.54 -35.97 -1.57
C ALA A 78 17.83 -36.07 -2.42
N VAL A 79 18.07 -35.11 -3.31
CA VAL A 79 19.30 -35.08 -4.11
C VAL A 79 20.53 -34.96 -3.22
N MET A 80 20.52 -34.05 -2.24
CA MET A 80 21.65 -33.91 -1.31
C MET A 80 21.86 -35.16 -0.46
N ALA A 81 20.81 -35.82 0.02
CA ALA A 81 20.92 -37.08 0.75
C ALA A 81 21.52 -38.21 -0.10
N VAL A 82 21.08 -38.33 -1.36
CA VAL A 82 21.64 -39.29 -2.34
C VAL A 82 23.12 -38.99 -2.56
N ARG A 83 23.49 -37.73 -2.82
CA ARG A 83 24.88 -37.34 -3.04
C ARG A 83 25.76 -37.62 -1.84
N VAL A 84 25.30 -37.32 -0.64
CA VAL A 84 26.00 -37.59 0.63
C VAL A 84 26.22 -39.10 0.85
N GLY A 85 25.31 -39.94 0.35
CA GLY A 85 25.42 -41.39 0.40
C GLY A 85 26.48 -41.97 -0.55
N PHE A 86 26.55 -41.45 -1.79
CA PHE A 86 27.45 -41.95 -2.83
C PHE A 86 28.84 -41.29 -2.84
N GLU A 87 28.92 -40.00 -2.54
CA GLU A 87 30.18 -39.25 -2.55
C GLU A 87 30.85 -39.29 -1.16
N ARG A 88 32.17 -39.49 -1.13
CA ARG A 88 32.94 -39.45 0.13
C ARG A 88 33.12 -37.99 0.54
N ILE A 89 32.56 -37.64 1.69
CA ILE A 89 32.67 -36.29 2.26
C ILE A 89 33.86 -36.26 3.21
N ASP A 90 34.77 -35.31 3.01
CA ASP A 90 35.80 -35.02 3.99
C ASP A 90 35.15 -34.55 5.30
N THR A 91 35.51 -35.20 6.40
CA THR A 91 34.95 -34.95 7.73
C THR A 91 35.27 -33.55 8.27
N GLN A 92 36.13 -32.79 7.59
CA GLN A 92 36.51 -31.43 7.98
C GLN A 92 35.33 -30.45 8.00
N PHE A 93 34.31 -30.65 7.16
CA PHE A 93 33.14 -29.76 7.06
C PHE A 93 31.91 -30.25 7.87
N GLY A 94 32.14 -30.84 9.05
CA GLY A 94 31.04 -31.30 9.93
C GLY A 94 30.30 -32.54 9.44
N GLY A 95 30.78 -33.16 8.35
CA GLY A 95 30.35 -34.46 7.86
C GLY A 95 28.95 -34.49 7.24
N ARG A 96 28.45 -35.71 7.05
CA ARG A 96 27.19 -36.03 6.34
C ARG A 96 25.96 -35.40 6.98
N THR A 97 25.91 -35.43 8.31
CA THR A 97 24.76 -34.94 9.09
C THR A 97 24.58 -33.45 8.91
N LEU A 98 25.67 -32.67 8.91
CA LEU A 98 25.61 -31.22 8.80
C LEU A 98 24.96 -30.78 7.48
N VAL A 99 25.34 -31.41 6.36
CA VAL A 99 24.81 -31.10 5.03
C VAL A 99 23.29 -31.32 4.97
N ILE A 100 22.80 -32.45 5.48
CA ILE A 100 21.37 -32.75 5.50
C ILE A 100 20.64 -31.80 6.43
N THR A 101 21.18 -31.53 7.62
CA THR A 101 20.57 -30.58 8.57
C THR A 101 20.48 -29.18 7.99
N LEU A 102 21.49 -28.74 7.21
CA LEU A 102 21.49 -27.45 6.56
C LEU A 102 20.36 -27.32 5.54
N GLU A 103 20.15 -28.34 4.70
CA GLU A 103 19.04 -28.34 3.73
C GLU A 103 17.66 -28.39 4.40
N VAL A 104 17.53 -29.10 5.52
CA VAL A 104 16.30 -29.10 6.32
C VAL A 104 16.05 -27.70 6.91
N VAL A 105 17.09 -27.06 7.46
CA VAL A 105 16.99 -25.68 7.96
C VAL A 105 16.61 -24.72 6.83
N HIS A 106 17.21 -24.84 5.64
CA HIS A 106 16.83 -24.06 4.47
C HIS A 106 15.34 -24.24 4.12
N LEU A 107 14.83 -25.47 4.10
CA LEU A 107 13.40 -25.72 3.86
C LEU A 107 12.52 -25.04 4.91
N VAL A 108 12.85 -25.17 6.19
CA VAL A 108 12.09 -24.53 7.28
C VAL A 108 12.09 -23.01 7.13
N VAL A 109 13.25 -22.41 6.86
CA VAL A 109 13.36 -20.95 6.65
C VAL A 109 12.52 -20.51 5.45
N LEU A 110 12.51 -21.26 4.34
CA LEU A 110 11.69 -20.94 3.18
C LEU A 110 10.19 -20.99 3.49
N ILE A 111 9.75 -22.00 4.26
CA ILE A 111 8.33 -22.13 4.67
C ILE A 111 7.94 -20.96 5.57
N VAL A 112 8.74 -20.64 6.59
CA VAL A 112 8.46 -19.52 7.50
C VAL A 112 8.45 -18.19 6.74
N ALA A 113 9.42 -17.96 5.87
CA ALA A 113 9.48 -16.75 5.04
C ALA A 113 8.25 -16.63 4.12
N ALA A 114 7.81 -17.74 3.51
CA ALA A 114 6.61 -17.77 2.67
C ALA A 114 5.33 -17.45 3.47
N LEU A 115 5.21 -17.96 4.70
CA LEU A 115 4.08 -17.65 5.58
C LEU A 115 4.04 -16.18 5.96
N VAL A 116 5.16 -15.64 6.46
CA VAL A 116 5.26 -14.23 6.87
C VAL A 116 4.99 -13.30 5.70
N LEU A 117 5.54 -13.61 4.51
CA LEU A 117 5.29 -12.82 3.31
C LEU A 117 3.82 -12.85 2.91
N LYS A 118 3.17 -14.02 2.99
CA LYS A 118 1.75 -14.16 2.65
C LYS A 118 0.87 -13.33 3.59
N GLU A 119 1.11 -13.41 4.90
CA GLU A 119 0.38 -12.60 5.88
C GLU A 119 0.60 -11.10 5.64
N TYR A 120 1.84 -10.69 5.38
CA TYR A 120 2.17 -9.30 5.06
C TYR A 120 1.46 -8.81 3.79
N LEU A 121 1.45 -9.60 2.71
CA LEU A 121 0.77 -9.25 1.47
C LEU A 121 -0.75 -9.17 1.66
N MET A 122 -1.33 -10.10 2.41
CA MET A 122 -2.76 -10.09 2.69
C MET A 122 -3.17 -8.86 3.51
N GLY A 123 -2.43 -8.56 4.58
CA GLY A 123 -2.66 -7.36 5.40
C GLY A 123 -2.48 -6.07 4.60
N LYS A 124 -1.52 -6.02 3.67
CA LYS A 124 -1.35 -4.88 2.77
C LYS A 124 -2.56 -4.70 1.83
N VAL A 125 -3.06 -5.78 1.24
CA VAL A 125 -4.24 -5.75 0.36
C VAL A 125 -5.47 -5.30 1.13
N GLU A 126 -5.66 -5.79 2.37
CA GLU A 126 -6.75 -5.35 3.25
C GLU A 126 -6.64 -3.85 3.54
N GLN A 127 -5.46 -3.36 3.90
CA GLN A 127 -5.23 -1.94 4.17
C GLN A 127 -5.48 -1.06 2.93
N ASP A 128 -5.04 -1.50 1.75
CA ASP A 128 -5.28 -0.79 0.49
C ASP A 128 -6.77 -0.79 0.14
N MET A 129 -7.49 -1.89 0.40
CA MET A 129 -8.93 -1.99 0.21
C MET A 129 -9.69 -1.04 1.15
N GLU A 130 -9.32 -1.00 2.43
CA GLU A 130 -9.91 -0.08 3.41
C GLU A 130 -9.68 1.39 3.02
N LYS A 131 -8.46 1.73 2.60
CA LYS A 131 -8.13 3.08 2.12
C LYS A 131 -8.99 3.45 0.90
N ASN A 132 -9.12 2.54 -0.06
CA ASN A 132 -9.93 2.78 -1.25
C ASN A 132 -11.42 2.93 -0.91
N ASN A 133 -11.93 2.16 0.05
CA ASN A 133 -13.29 2.28 0.55
C ASN A 133 -13.53 3.62 1.28
N ALA A 134 -12.57 4.08 2.08
CA ALA A 134 -12.66 5.39 2.71
C ALA A 134 -12.66 6.53 1.66
N VAL A 135 -11.83 6.41 0.63
CA VAL A 135 -11.81 7.37 -0.49
C VAL A 135 -13.13 7.35 -1.26
N THR A 136 -13.71 6.19 -1.55
CA THR A 136 -15.00 6.11 -2.26
C THR A 136 -16.14 6.68 -1.42
N GLN A 137 -16.15 6.44 -0.11
CA GLN A 137 -17.12 7.04 0.81
C GLN A 137 -16.98 8.56 0.88
N LEU A 138 -15.75 9.07 0.97
CA LEU A 138 -15.50 10.50 1.00
C LEU A 138 -15.90 11.17 -0.32
N ASN A 139 -15.61 10.53 -1.45
CA ASN A 139 -16.07 10.99 -2.76
C ASN A 139 -17.60 11.00 -2.86
N ALA A 140 -18.27 9.94 -2.39
CA ALA A 140 -19.73 9.86 -2.38
C ALA A 140 -20.35 10.95 -1.47
N ALA A 141 -19.79 11.17 -0.29
CA ALA A 141 -20.20 12.24 0.61
C ALA A 141 -19.99 13.63 -0.03
N SER A 142 -18.83 13.85 -0.66
CA SER A 142 -18.54 15.09 -1.39
C SER A 142 -19.52 15.32 -2.55
N SER A 143 -19.86 14.27 -3.31
CA SER A 143 -20.85 14.36 -4.39
C SER A 143 -22.26 14.65 -3.87
N LEU A 144 -22.64 14.05 -2.74
CA LEU A 144 -23.92 14.36 -2.09
C LEU A 144 -23.96 15.82 -1.63
N LEU A 145 -22.88 16.33 -1.03
CA LEU A 145 -22.79 17.73 -0.62
C LEU A 145 -22.89 18.68 -1.81
N GLN A 146 -22.22 18.38 -2.92
CA GLN A 146 -22.34 19.16 -4.16
C GLN A 146 -23.76 19.15 -4.74
N LEU A 147 -24.54 18.07 -4.54
CA LEU A 147 -25.93 18.02 -4.98
C LEU A 147 -26.88 18.82 -4.07
N THR A 148 -26.56 18.93 -2.77
CA THR A 148 -27.44 19.59 -1.79
C THR A 148 -27.07 21.05 -1.49
N CYS A 149 -25.86 21.50 -1.86
CA CYS A 149 -25.34 22.81 -1.54
C CYS A 149 -24.91 23.54 -2.81
N ASP A 150 -25.27 24.82 -2.93
CA ASP A 150 -24.90 25.65 -4.09
C ASP A 150 -23.38 25.86 -4.20
N ALA A 151 -22.67 25.81 -3.06
CA ALA A 151 -21.21 25.81 -3.01
C ALA A 151 -20.68 25.02 -1.81
N VAL A 152 -19.54 24.36 -2.03
CA VAL A 152 -18.79 23.63 -0.99
C VAL A 152 -17.34 24.10 -1.00
N VAL A 153 -16.78 24.34 0.18
CA VAL A 153 -15.39 24.76 0.36
C VAL A 153 -14.68 23.92 1.40
N GLU A 154 -13.43 23.59 1.14
CA GLU A 154 -12.53 22.96 2.09
C GLU A 154 -11.61 24.03 2.70
N LEU A 155 -11.52 24.07 4.03
CA LEU A 155 -10.69 25.02 4.78
C LEU A 155 -9.53 24.30 5.49
N ASP A 156 -8.36 24.93 5.54
CA ASP A 156 -7.22 24.46 6.33
C ASP A 156 -7.34 24.83 7.83
N SER A 157 -6.31 24.48 8.60
CA SER A 157 -6.21 24.80 10.02
C SER A 157 -6.15 26.30 10.35
N ASN A 158 -5.86 27.13 9.35
CA ASN A 158 -5.80 28.59 9.42
C ASN A 158 -7.03 29.25 8.77
N LEU A 159 -8.08 28.47 8.46
CA LEU A 159 -9.30 28.92 7.79
C LEU A 159 -9.05 29.50 6.39
N ARG A 160 -8.01 29.03 5.70
CA ARG A 160 -7.74 29.34 4.30
C ARG A 160 -8.37 28.29 3.40
N LEU A 161 -8.87 28.70 2.25
CA LEU A 161 -9.44 27.78 1.26
C LEU A 161 -8.33 26.87 0.70
N THR A 162 -8.49 25.56 0.82
CA THR A 162 -7.59 24.56 0.18
C THR A 162 -8.17 24.02 -1.10
N LYS A 163 -9.50 23.91 -1.17
CA LYS A 163 -10.26 23.60 -2.38
C LYS A 163 -11.56 24.39 -2.36
N HIS A 164 -12.03 24.76 -3.54
CA HIS A 164 -13.26 25.51 -3.72
C HIS A 164 -14.06 24.93 -4.89
N SER A 165 -15.39 25.01 -4.80
CA SER A 165 -16.26 24.67 -5.92
C SER A 165 -16.22 25.76 -7.00
N ARG A 166 -16.41 25.40 -8.28
CA ARG A 166 -16.41 26.37 -9.39
C ARG A 166 -17.58 27.33 -9.28
N GLU A 167 -18.70 26.84 -8.74
CA GLU A 167 -19.92 27.59 -8.47
C GLU A 167 -19.63 28.74 -7.50
N LEU A 168 -18.78 28.54 -6.49
CA LEU A 168 -18.37 29.63 -5.59
C LEU A 168 -17.55 30.69 -6.30
N ALA A 169 -16.59 30.29 -7.14
CA ALA A 169 -15.78 31.23 -7.91
C ALA A 169 -16.65 32.07 -8.86
N ALA A 170 -17.66 31.44 -9.47
CA ALA A 170 -18.67 32.10 -10.30
C ALA A 170 -19.57 33.05 -9.48
N MET A 171 -20.09 32.61 -8.32
CA MET A 171 -20.90 33.47 -7.44
C MET A 171 -20.14 34.69 -6.93
N LEU A 172 -18.84 34.56 -6.68
CA LEU A 172 -17.98 35.67 -6.27
C LEU A 172 -17.50 36.54 -7.44
N LEU A 173 -17.95 36.27 -8.67
CA LEU A 173 -17.57 36.97 -9.91
C LEU A 173 -16.05 37.00 -10.15
N ARG A 174 -15.32 36.03 -9.59
CA ARG A 174 -13.85 35.92 -9.72
C ARG A 174 -13.42 35.07 -10.90
N ASP A 175 -14.37 34.40 -11.55
CA ASP A 175 -14.17 33.64 -12.79
C ASP A 175 -14.37 34.53 -14.04
N SER A 176 -13.81 35.74 -14.02
CA SER A 176 -13.92 36.66 -15.16
C SER A 176 -12.83 36.34 -16.20
N SER A 177 -13.29 36.04 -17.42
CA SER A 177 -12.53 35.57 -18.60
C SER A 177 -11.34 36.42 -19.05
N ASP A 178 -11.14 37.61 -18.47
CA ASP A 178 -10.08 38.56 -18.83
C ASP A 178 -8.83 38.45 -17.94
N ARG A 179 -8.84 37.65 -16.88
CA ARG A 179 -7.64 37.33 -16.07
C ARG A 179 -7.48 35.82 -15.91
N PRO A 180 -6.24 35.30 -15.89
CA PRO A 180 -6.02 33.88 -15.61
C PRO A 180 -6.67 33.57 -14.27
N ALA A 181 -7.65 32.65 -14.27
CA ALA A 181 -8.49 32.31 -13.14
C ALA A 181 -7.67 32.26 -11.85
N THR A 182 -7.77 33.31 -11.04
CA THR A 182 -7.04 33.37 -9.76
C THR A 182 -7.75 32.41 -8.83
N SER A 183 -7.20 31.20 -8.74
CA SER A 183 -7.62 30.19 -7.78
C SER A 183 -7.88 30.84 -6.42
N LEU A 184 -9.03 30.54 -5.81
CA LEU A 184 -9.33 30.99 -4.45
C LEU A 184 -8.50 30.27 -3.39
N GLU A 185 -7.68 29.30 -3.79
CA GLU A 185 -6.79 28.55 -2.90
C GLU A 185 -5.80 29.48 -2.18
N GLY A 186 -5.66 29.26 -0.88
CA GLY A 186 -4.83 30.06 0.01
C GLY A 186 -5.47 31.36 0.50
N THR A 187 -6.60 31.80 -0.06
CA THR A 187 -7.31 32.99 0.45
C THR A 187 -7.95 32.70 1.81
N LEU A 188 -7.97 33.70 2.70
CA LEU A 188 -8.59 33.56 4.01
C LEU A 188 -10.11 33.60 3.86
N PHE A 189 -10.83 32.64 4.44
CA PHE A 189 -12.29 32.56 4.29
C PHE A 189 -13.01 33.85 4.73
N THR A 190 -12.50 34.50 5.78
CA THR A 190 -13.08 35.74 6.32
C THR A 190 -12.92 36.94 5.39
N ASP A 191 -11.98 36.91 4.45
CA ASP A 191 -11.80 37.99 3.48
C ASP A 191 -12.89 37.99 2.40
N LEU A 192 -13.62 36.87 2.28
CA LEU A 192 -14.72 36.70 1.34
C LEU A 192 -16.09 37.04 1.96
N MET A 193 -16.12 37.49 3.23
CA MET A 193 -17.35 37.77 3.98
C MET A 193 -17.46 39.26 4.37
N PRO A 194 -18.67 39.80 4.57
CA PRO A 194 -18.86 41.11 5.17
C PRO A 194 -18.23 41.17 6.57
N LYS A 195 -17.52 42.27 6.89
CA LYS A 195 -16.82 42.44 8.17
C LYS A 195 -17.73 42.31 9.40
N VAL A 196 -19.03 42.57 9.24
CA VAL A 196 -20.04 42.44 10.30
C VAL A 196 -20.26 40.99 10.71
N ASP A 197 -20.13 40.03 9.77
CA ASP A 197 -20.44 38.61 9.99
C ASP A 197 -19.22 37.78 10.38
N VAL A 198 -18.01 38.27 10.10
CA VAL A 198 -16.73 37.63 10.44
C VAL A 198 -16.64 37.14 11.89
N PRO A 199 -16.92 37.95 12.93
CA PRO A 199 -16.77 37.48 14.32
C PRO A 199 -17.68 36.28 14.62
N HIS A 200 -18.92 36.29 14.12
CA HIS A 200 -19.87 35.21 14.35
C HIS A 200 -19.51 33.94 13.57
N ALA A 201 -19.02 34.08 12.33
CA ALA A 201 -18.51 32.95 11.54
C ALA A 201 -17.29 32.29 12.20
N LEU A 202 -16.34 33.10 12.69
CA LEU A 202 -15.16 32.62 13.40
C LEU A 202 -15.52 31.86 14.67
N THR A 203 -16.41 32.40 15.52
CA THR A 203 -16.85 31.71 16.75
C THR A 203 -17.41 30.33 16.44
N ARG A 204 -18.28 30.22 15.42
CA ARG A 204 -18.83 28.93 15.02
C ARG A 204 -17.75 27.97 14.55
N LEU A 205 -16.86 28.42 13.65
CA LEU A 205 -15.77 27.58 13.13
C LEU A 205 -14.82 27.12 14.25
N THR A 206 -14.54 27.96 15.25
CA THR A 206 -13.71 27.59 16.41
C THR A 206 -14.40 26.63 17.35
N ASP A 207 -15.70 26.81 17.60
CA ASP A 207 -16.50 25.92 18.45
C ASP A 207 -16.62 24.51 17.83
N PHE A 208 -16.72 24.42 16.50
CA PHE A 208 -16.67 23.12 15.82
C PHE A 208 -15.32 22.43 16.00
N ARG A 209 -14.22 23.19 15.89
CA ARG A 209 -12.87 22.65 16.04
C ARG A 209 -12.62 22.11 17.44
N SER A 210 -13.08 22.80 18.48
CA SER A 210 -12.94 22.37 19.88
C SER A 210 -13.80 21.13 20.18
N THR A 211 -14.98 21.03 19.56
CA THR A 211 -15.87 19.87 19.71
C THR A 211 -15.32 18.62 19.02
N ALA A 212 -14.77 18.76 17.80
CA ALA A 212 -14.17 17.65 17.05
C ALA A 212 -12.92 17.07 17.74
N THR A 213 -12.12 17.92 18.39
CA THR A 213 -10.94 17.48 19.15
C THR A 213 -11.33 16.77 20.45
N SER A 214 -12.42 17.20 21.11
CA SER A 214 -12.88 16.62 22.38
C SER A 214 -13.59 15.27 22.23
N GLY A 215 -14.23 15.01 21.08
CA GLY A 215 -14.95 13.75 20.82
C GLY A 215 -14.07 12.52 20.61
N SER A 216 -12.77 12.70 20.38
CA SER A 216 -11.83 11.61 20.03
C SER A 216 -11.15 10.94 21.24
N GLN A 217 -11.34 11.44 22.47
CA GLN A 217 -10.66 10.90 23.66
C GLN A 217 -11.50 9.93 24.52
N SER A 218 -12.79 9.68 24.22
CA SER A 218 -13.68 8.92 25.13
C SER A 218 -13.90 7.44 24.83
N ARG A 219 -13.26 6.84 23.82
CA ARG A 219 -13.31 5.39 23.61
C ARG A 219 -11.92 4.81 23.36
N GLY A 220 -11.29 4.35 24.44
CA GLY A 220 -10.13 3.48 24.36
C GLY A 220 -10.51 2.17 23.68
N GLN A 221 -10.14 2.03 22.41
CA GLN A 221 -9.64 0.77 21.84
C GLN A 221 -8.99 1.06 20.49
N ALA A 222 -7.80 0.50 20.34
CA ALA A 222 -6.90 0.67 19.22
C ALA A 222 -7.56 0.31 17.89
N HIS A 223 -7.64 1.26 16.95
CA HIS A 223 -7.10 1.12 15.59
C HIS A 223 -7.16 2.48 14.90
N THR A 224 -6.01 2.89 14.38
CA THR A 224 -5.68 4.22 13.87
C THR A 224 -6.27 4.44 12.48
N LEU A 225 -7.55 4.79 12.43
CA LEU A 225 -8.11 5.58 11.33
C LEU A 225 -8.63 6.86 11.98
N GLN A 226 -7.92 7.97 11.74
CA GLN A 226 -8.46 9.29 11.99
C GLN A 226 -9.82 9.34 11.30
N SER A 227 -10.88 9.29 12.10
CA SER A 227 -12.24 9.49 11.63
C SER A 227 -12.26 10.84 10.94
N LEU A 228 -12.24 10.83 9.61
CA LEU A 228 -12.46 11.98 8.75
C LEU A 228 -13.93 12.37 8.93
N THR A 229 -14.24 13.07 10.01
CA THR A 229 -15.57 13.64 10.23
C THR A 229 -15.71 14.85 9.30
N ALA A 230 -16.32 14.62 8.15
CA ALA A 230 -16.84 15.69 7.31
C ALA A 230 -18.10 16.25 7.98
N HIS A 231 -18.04 17.51 8.42
CA HIS A 231 -19.20 18.21 8.95
C HIS A 231 -19.80 19.09 7.86
N ALA A 232 -21.03 18.77 7.46
CA ALA A 232 -21.77 19.53 6.47
C ALA A 232 -22.47 20.72 7.13
N PHE A 233 -22.22 21.93 6.62
CA PHE A 233 -22.98 23.11 6.98
C PHE A 233 -24.24 23.16 6.12
N HIS A 234 -25.44 23.26 6.72
CA HIS A 234 -26.65 23.63 5.99
C HIS A 234 -26.99 25.09 6.28
N THR A 235 -26.41 26.01 5.50
CA THR A 235 -26.95 27.37 5.37
C THR A 235 -28.06 27.20 4.38
N ARG A 236 -29.31 27.20 4.84
CA ARG A 236 -30.34 27.72 3.96
C ARG A 236 -29.92 29.16 3.68
N LEU A 237 -29.41 29.42 2.47
CA LEU A 237 -29.69 30.67 1.80
C LEU A 237 -31.21 30.68 1.65
N VAL A 238 -31.91 31.00 2.75
CA VAL A 238 -33.32 31.33 2.68
C VAL A 238 -33.33 32.51 1.74
N ASP A 239 -34.09 32.34 0.66
CA ASP A 239 -34.44 33.32 -0.34
C ASP A 239 -35.10 34.51 0.37
N SER A 240 -34.29 35.28 1.09
CA SER A 240 -34.70 36.49 1.75
C SER A 240 -34.62 37.52 0.65
N CYS A 241 -35.70 37.60 -0.13
CA CYS A 241 -35.98 38.67 -1.09
C CYS A 241 -36.08 40.05 -0.39
N SER A 242 -35.12 40.40 0.46
CA SER A 242 -35.15 41.58 1.33
C SER A 242 -33.77 42.21 1.56
N THR A 243 -32.80 42.02 0.67
CA THR A 243 -31.57 42.82 0.69
C THR A 243 -31.33 43.45 -0.67
N LYS A 244 -31.66 44.75 -0.74
CA LYS A 244 -31.22 45.69 -1.75
C LYS A 244 -29.70 45.54 -1.93
N LEU A 245 -29.28 44.98 -3.05
CA LEU A 245 -27.91 45.13 -3.54
C LEU A 245 -27.70 46.61 -3.87
N GLN A 246 -26.88 47.27 -3.07
CA GLN A 246 -26.35 48.58 -3.41
C GLN A 246 -25.11 48.34 -4.26
N THR A 247 -25.23 48.59 -5.56
CA THR A 247 -24.11 48.66 -6.49
C THR A 247 -23.41 50.00 -6.29
N GLU A 248 -22.13 49.97 -5.97
CA GLU A 248 -21.20 51.07 -6.29
C GLU A 248 -20.38 50.69 -7.53
#